data_AF-A0A2T8F677-F1
#
_entry.id   AF-A0A2T8F677-F1
#
_cell.length_a   1.000
_cell.length_b   1.000
_cell.length_c   1.000
_cell.angle_alpha   90.00
_cell.angle_beta   90.00
_cell.angle_gamma   90.00
#
_symmetry.space_group_name_H-M   'P 1'
#
loop_
_entity.id
_entity.type
_entity.pdbx_description
1 polymer ?
#
loop_
_entity_poly.entity_id
_entity_poly.type
_entity_poly.pdbx_seq_one_letter_code
_entity_poly.pdbx_strand_id
1 'polypeptide(L)'
;MAGTSDHGAAPVRAVSGATLRGSDSARGRVTRDNGGSRVGCDSSSRPGKVLRVSQEPTSAAAPRRRGRSRRKHTVGQVLLVSLVVLGLVTALSVVFLYRHLNGNLTVSDAFDEVDNAPEEVVTGPQKPMNVLVMGSDTREGEGNQIDGEGGAGSDTTILFHLSADRTRAYGVSIPRDSLVTRPDCGADNEIPGGENVMWNEAFGLGEEACTIEQFQEATGVRVHHFVVVDFNGFKDMVDAIGGVDVCIPRDFEDPAHNIHIEAGDRVLKGDEALSYVRVRYNIGDGSDLGRIKRQQAFIASMVNKVVSAGTLANPARVVSFLNAATKSLTVDEGLQNVTKIAQLALEFQDIGLGNIQFVTVPNGYYPSDSEFRGRVFWKQPDAKRLWKKIAADKPLTSRLTDGAISAQQPPGSESPSPTAQPSKTGSDSPSPSETESSETESPSETASPGETESPSGTASPSASPTSTLSAEEAEQLGLCA
;
A
#
# COMPACT_ATOMS: atom_id res chain seq x y z
N MET A 1 48.27 46.40 -0.78
CA MET A 1 48.50 46.27 -2.23
C MET A 1 47.24 45.69 -2.83
N ALA A 2 46.68 46.40 -3.81
CA ALA A 2 45.42 46.11 -4.46
C ALA A 2 45.53 44.91 -5.42
N GLY A 3 44.40 44.23 -5.67
CA GLY A 3 44.29 43.14 -6.63
C GLY A 3 42.85 42.67 -6.78
N THR A 4 41.99 43.53 -7.32
CA THR A 4 40.66 43.19 -7.82
C THR A 4 40.77 42.39 -9.12
N SER A 5 39.96 41.34 -9.28
CA SER A 5 39.67 40.77 -10.60
C SER A 5 38.18 40.44 -10.69
N ASP A 6 37.63 40.98 -11.76
CA ASP A 6 36.23 41.24 -12.06
C ASP A 6 35.92 40.47 -13.34
N HIS A 7 35.02 39.48 -13.27
CA HIS A 7 34.41 38.76 -14.39
C HIS A 7 32.94 38.61 -13.98
N GLY A 8 31.93 39.15 -14.67
CA GLY A 8 31.77 39.36 -16.10
C GLY A 8 30.38 38.79 -16.45
N ALA A 9 29.32 39.48 -16.03
CA ALA A 9 27.94 39.08 -16.30
C ALA A 9 27.50 39.58 -17.69
N ALA A 10 26.99 38.66 -18.53
CA ALA A 10 26.31 38.99 -19.78
C ALA A 10 24.86 38.44 -19.76
N PRO A 11 23.88 39.19 -20.31
CA PRO A 11 22.45 38.94 -20.08
C PRO A 11 21.82 38.03 -21.13
N VAL A 12 20.86 37.19 -20.73
CA VAL A 12 20.00 36.44 -21.65
C VAL A 12 18.72 37.22 -21.92
N ARG A 13 18.46 37.40 -23.22
CA ARG A 13 17.40 38.20 -23.85
C ARG A 13 15.99 37.70 -23.54
N ALA A 14 15.13 38.65 -23.19
CA ALA A 14 13.68 38.54 -23.33
C ALA A 14 13.28 38.51 -24.81
N VAL A 15 12.42 37.57 -25.19
CA VAL A 15 11.71 37.59 -26.47
C VAL A 15 10.23 37.88 -26.18
N SER A 16 9.85 39.11 -26.50
CA SER A 16 8.46 39.55 -26.61
C SER A 16 8.07 39.50 -28.10
N GLY A 17 6.97 38.81 -28.42
CA GLY A 17 6.45 38.65 -29.77
C GLY A 17 4.95 38.90 -29.78
N ALA A 18 4.55 39.92 -30.52
CA ALA A 18 3.26 40.57 -30.49
C ALA A 18 2.15 39.87 -31.30
N THR A 19 0.93 40.01 -30.77
CA THR A 19 -0.34 40.39 -31.41
C THR A 19 -0.44 40.34 -32.94
N LEU A 20 -1.43 39.58 -33.45
CA LEU A 20 -2.16 39.94 -34.68
C LEU A 20 -3.68 39.84 -34.46
N ARG A 21 -4.35 40.86 -34.99
CA ARG A 21 -5.76 41.25 -34.87
C ARG A 21 -6.34 41.32 -36.28
N GLY A 22 -7.62 40.97 -36.43
CA GLY A 22 -8.46 41.22 -37.63
C GLY A 22 -8.70 39.96 -38.47
N SER A 23 -9.88 39.67 -39.02
CA SER A 23 -11.06 40.49 -39.25
C SER A 23 -12.25 39.64 -39.74
N ASP A 24 -13.45 40.09 -39.39
CA ASP A 24 -14.80 39.91 -39.98
C ASP A 24 -15.04 39.04 -41.22
N SER A 25 -16.07 38.18 -41.17
CA SER A 25 -17.28 38.35 -42.01
C SER A 25 -18.42 37.34 -41.73
N ALA A 26 -19.52 37.90 -41.23
CA ALA A 26 -20.90 37.83 -41.76
C ALA A 26 -21.60 36.49 -42.10
N ARG A 27 -22.73 36.33 -41.37
CA ARG A 27 -24.11 36.02 -41.83
C ARG A 27 -24.44 34.65 -42.46
N GLY A 28 -25.37 33.95 -41.79
CA GLY A 28 -26.18 32.89 -42.39
C GLY A 28 -27.28 32.37 -41.46
N ARG A 29 -28.34 33.16 -41.30
CA ARG A 29 -29.59 32.81 -40.58
C ARG A 29 -30.40 31.81 -41.41
N VAL A 30 -30.74 30.65 -40.86
CA VAL A 30 -31.96 29.89 -41.24
C VAL A 30 -32.54 29.22 -40.00
N THR A 31 -33.67 29.74 -39.54
CA THR A 31 -34.63 29.03 -38.68
C THR A 31 -35.63 28.32 -39.58
N ARG A 32 -36.03 27.09 -39.24
CA ARG A 32 -37.40 26.65 -39.48
C ARG A 32 -37.79 25.48 -38.58
N ASP A 33 -38.64 25.86 -37.65
CA ASP A 33 -39.65 25.11 -36.93
C ASP A 33 -40.55 24.30 -37.90
N ASN A 34 -41.05 23.14 -37.45
CA ASN A 34 -42.29 22.58 -37.96
C ASN A 34 -42.88 21.56 -36.98
N GLY A 35 -43.73 22.07 -36.09
CA GLY A 35 -44.75 21.34 -35.36
C GLY A 35 -45.82 20.74 -36.27
N GLY A 36 -46.50 19.72 -35.76
CA GLY A 36 -47.45 18.90 -36.50
C GLY A 36 -48.89 19.44 -36.62
N SER A 37 -49.70 18.69 -37.36
CA SER A 37 -51.17 18.60 -37.27
C SER A 37 -51.58 17.36 -38.05
N ARG A 38 -52.21 16.37 -37.40
CA ARG A 38 -53.61 16.25 -36.98
C ARG A 38 -54.59 16.04 -38.14
N VAL A 39 -55.27 14.92 -37.98
CA VAL A 39 -56.35 14.29 -38.75
C VAL A 39 -57.67 15.02 -38.49
N GLY A 40 -58.57 15.05 -39.47
CA GLY A 40 -59.98 15.37 -39.25
C GLY A 40 -60.79 15.57 -40.53
N CYS A 41 -61.70 14.61 -40.80
CA CYS A 41 -63.02 14.64 -41.47
C CYS A 41 -63.29 15.69 -42.57
N ASP A 42 -63.98 15.41 -43.69
CA ASP A 42 -65.35 14.92 -43.77
C ASP A 42 -65.78 14.73 -45.26
N SER A 43 -66.92 14.04 -45.43
CA SER A 43 -67.91 13.97 -46.52
C SER A 43 -67.77 14.94 -47.72
N SER A 44 -68.25 14.70 -48.93
CA SER A 44 -69.38 13.96 -49.52
C SER A 44 -69.16 14.10 -51.05
N SER A 45 -69.45 13.14 -51.92
CA SER A 45 -70.66 13.18 -52.76
C SER A 45 -70.47 12.22 -53.94
N ARG A 46 -71.43 11.30 -54.13
CA ARG A 46 -71.72 10.56 -55.39
C ARG A 46 -72.76 11.39 -56.21
N PRO A 47 -73.31 10.97 -57.37
CA PRO A 47 -73.09 9.75 -58.19
C PRO A 47 -73.00 9.98 -59.72
N GLY A 48 -72.69 8.92 -60.48
CA GLY A 48 -72.82 8.89 -61.94
C GLY A 48 -72.65 7.51 -62.58
N LYS A 49 -73.74 6.72 -62.54
CA LYS A 49 -74.18 5.61 -63.43
C LYS A 49 -73.73 5.76 -64.91
N VAL A 50 -73.55 4.79 -65.82
CA VAL A 50 -73.73 3.31 -66.02
C VAL A 50 -72.87 2.97 -67.27
N LEU A 51 -72.33 1.75 -67.41
CA LEU A 51 -72.61 0.80 -68.51
C LEU A 51 -71.55 -0.32 -68.61
N ARG A 52 -72.09 -1.54 -68.73
CA ARG A 52 -71.43 -2.83 -68.98
C ARG A 52 -70.60 -2.81 -70.28
N VAL A 53 -69.62 -3.71 -70.40
CA VAL A 53 -69.66 -4.90 -71.29
C VAL A 53 -68.32 -5.67 -71.29
N SER A 54 -68.46 -7.00 -71.35
CA SER A 54 -67.54 -8.06 -71.77
C SER A 54 -66.41 -8.58 -70.87
N GLN A 55 -66.57 -9.87 -70.54
CA GLN A 55 -65.55 -10.83 -70.13
C GLN A 55 -64.61 -11.15 -71.30
N GLU A 56 -63.33 -11.38 -71.01
CA GLU A 56 -62.69 -12.68 -71.28
C GLU A 56 -61.46 -12.89 -70.35
N PRO A 57 -61.16 -14.14 -69.95
CA PRO A 57 -60.11 -14.46 -68.98
C PRO A 57 -58.89 -15.08 -69.67
N THR A 58 -57.67 -14.62 -69.38
CA THR A 58 -56.45 -15.45 -69.36
C THR A 58 -55.22 -14.60 -69.06
N SER A 59 -54.50 -14.92 -68.00
CA SER A 59 -53.09 -15.32 -68.08
C SER A 59 -52.51 -15.50 -66.67
N ALA A 60 -51.76 -16.57 -66.52
CA ALA A 60 -51.23 -17.15 -65.30
C ALA A 60 -50.44 -16.16 -64.42
N ALA A 61 -50.74 -16.19 -63.11
CA ALA A 61 -49.87 -15.62 -62.10
C ALA A 61 -48.57 -16.43 -62.02
N ALA A 62 -47.44 -15.81 -62.38
CA ALA A 62 -46.11 -16.36 -62.13
C ALA A 62 -45.81 -16.38 -60.61
N PRO A 63 -45.23 -17.45 -60.06
CA PRO A 63 -44.89 -17.50 -58.65
C PRO A 63 -43.68 -16.60 -58.38
N ARG A 64 -43.86 -15.59 -57.51
CA ARG A 64 -42.75 -14.81 -56.93
C ARG A 64 -41.80 -15.75 -56.18
N ARG A 65 -40.61 -16.03 -56.74
CA ARG A 65 -39.52 -16.68 -56.01
C ARG A 65 -39.15 -15.81 -54.81
N ARG A 66 -39.58 -16.20 -53.60
CA ARG A 66 -39.03 -15.68 -52.35
C ARG A 66 -37.55 -16.07 -52.30
N GLY A 67 -36.66 -15.11 -52.59
CA GLY A 67 -35.24 -15.22 -52.31
C GLY A 67 -35.07 -15.52 -50.82
N ARG A 68 -34.71 -16.76 -50.49
CA ARG A 68 -34.48 -17.20 -49.12
C ARG A 68 -33.28 -16.41 -48.60
N SER A 69 -33.56 -15.46 -47.71
CA SER A 69 -32.61 -14.56 -47.07
C SER A 69 -31.38 -15.32 -46.56
N ARG A 70 -30.24 -15.11 -47.21
CA ARG A 70 -28.89 -15.54 -46.78
C ARG A 70 -28.35 -14.73 -45.58
N ARG A 71 -29.21 -14.17 -44.71
CA ARG A 71 -28.79 -13.29 -43.59
C ARG A 71 -28.36 -14.03 -42.31
N LYS A 72 -28.33 -15.36 -42.27
CA LYS A 72 -27.97 -16.09 -41.04
C LYS A 72 -26.46 -16.20 -40.79
N HIS A 73 -25.63 -16.07 -41.82
CA HIS A 73 -24.16 -16.11 -41.66
C HIS A 73 -23.54 -14.75 -41.28
N THR A 74 -24.22 -13.63 -41.57
CA THR A 74 -23.70 -12.29 -41.29
C THR A 74 -23.69 -11.93 -39.80
N VAL A 75 -24.66 -12.39 -39.01
CA VAL A 75 -24.67 -12.12 -37.56
C VAL A 75 -23.56 -12.89 -36.84
N GLY A 76 -23.36 -14.17 -37.19
CA GLY A 76 -22.28 -14.98 -36.64
C GLY A 76 -20.90 -14.45 -37.01
N GLN A 77 -20.71 -13.98 -38.25
CA GLN A 77 -19.46 -13.35 -38.67
C GLN A 77 -19.19 -12.02 -37.96
N VAL A 78 -20.21 -11.17 -37.78
CA VAL A 78 -20.05 -9.90 -37.03
C VAL A 78 -19.70 -10.19 -35.58
N LEU A 79 -20.39 -11.13 -34.92
CA LEU A 79 -20.07 -11.52 -33.53
C LEU A 79 -18.64 -12.08 -33.41
N LEU A 80 -18.22 -12.94 -34.33
CA LEU A 80 -16.87 -13.50 -34.33
C LEU A 80 -15.81 -12.41 -34.55
N VAL A 81 -16.02 -11.51 -35.52
CA VAL A 81 -15.11 -10.38 -35.75
C VAL A 81 -15.09 -9.45 -34.55
N SER A 82 -16.23 -9.13 -33.94
CA SER A 82 -16.28 -8.31 -32.73
C SER A 82 -15.54 -8.95 -31.56
N LEU A 83 -15.65 -10.27 -31.36
CA LEU A 83 -14.91 -10.98 -30.32
C LEU A 83 -13.41 -11.02 -30.61
N VAL A 84 -13.01 -11.21 -31.87
CA VAL A 84 -11.60 -11.18 -32.28
C VAL A 84 -11.01 -9.79 -32.12
N VAL A 85 -11.73 -8.74 -32.53
CA VAL A 85 -11.30 -7.35 -32.36
C VAL A 85 -11.21 -7.01 -30.88
N LEU A 86 -12.21 -7.39 -30.08
CA LEU A 86 -12.17 -7.19 -28.63
C LEU A 86 -10.97 -7.92 -28.01
N GLY A 87 -10.73 -9.17 -28.38
CA GLY A 87 -9.59 -9.96 -27.91
C GLY A 87 -8.24 -9.39 -28.32
N LEU A 88 -8.13 -8.82 -29.52
CA LEU A 88 -6.91 -8.13 -29.97
C LEU A 88 -6.70 -6.81 -29.22
N VAL A 89 -7.76 -6.01 -29.05
CA VAL A 89 -7.68 -4.75 -28.28
C VAL A 89 -7.27 -5.05 -26.85
N THR A 90 -7.88 -6.03 -26.18
CA THR A 90 -7.51 -6.41 -24.82
C THR A 90 -6.07 -6.92 -24.74
N ALA A 91 -5.64 -7.80 -25.65
CA ALA A 91 -4.27 -8.31 -25.67
C ALA A 91 -3.25 -7.16 -25.87
N LEU A 92 -3.50 -6.25 -26.81
CA LEU A 92 -2.64 -5.09 -27.04
C LEU A 92 -2.61 -4.14 -25.85
N SER A 93 -3.75 -3.89 -25.21
CA SER A 93 -3.84 -3.07 -23.99
C SER A 93 -3.05 -3.69 -22.83
N VAL A 94 -3.14 -5.01 -22.63
CA VAL A 94 -2.37 -5.71 -21.58
C VAL A 94 -0.87 -5.63 -21.86
N VAL A 95 -0.44 -5.87 -23.10
CA VAL A 95 0.99 -5.76 -23.48
C VAL A 95 1.48 -4.32 -23.34
N PHE A 96 0.69 -3.33 -23.76
CA PHE A 96 1.01 -1.92 -23.59
C PHE A 96 1.16 -1.57 -22.11
N LEU A 97 0.20 -1.95 -21.27
CA LEU A 97 0.23 -1.67 -19.84
C LEU A 97 1.44 -2.34 -19.18
N TYR A 98 1.68 -3.63 -19.47
CA TYR A 98 2.84 -4.35 -18.94
C TYR A 98 4.17 -3.66 -19.31
N ARG A 99 4.33 -3.25 -20.57
CA ARG A 99 5.52 -2.52 -21.02
C ARG A 99 5.63 -1.14 -20.41
N HIS A 100 4.51 -0.43 -20.27
CA HIS A 100 4.47 0.89 -19.66
C HIS A 100 4.91 0.85 -18.21
N LEU A 101 4.34 -0.06 -17.42
CA LEU A 101 4.66 -0.20 -16.00
C LEU A 101 6.10 -0.68 -15.78
N ASN A 102 6.60 -1.63 -16.59
CA ASN A 102 8.00 -2.05 -16.50
C ASN A 102 8.97 -0.94 -16.91
N GLY A 103 8.58 -0.09 -17.87
CA GLY A 103 9.40 1.05 -18.30
C GLY A 103 9.43 2.21 -17.30
N ASN A 104 8.58 2.18 -16.27
CA ASN A 104 8.59 3.17 -15.19
C ASN A 104 9.59 2.81 -14.07
N LEU A 105 9.96 1.52 -13.93
CA LEU A 105 10.78 1.04 -12.83
C LEU A 105 12.23 1.49 -12.97
N THR A 106 12.76 2.06 -11.90
CA THR A 106 14.20 2.27 -11.73
C THR A 106 14.79 1.01 -11.10
N VAL A 107 15.78 0.41 -11.76
CA VAL A 107 16.46 -0.79 -11.27
C VAL A 107 17.88 -0.38 -10.89
N SER A 108 18.27 -0.68 -9.66
CA SER A 108 19.62 -0.44 -9.13
C SER A 108 20.35 -1.77 -8.96
N ASP A 109 21.63 -1.75 -9.31
CA ASP A 109 22.61 -2.83 -9.19
C ASP A 109 23.38 -2.77 -7.86
N ALA A 110 22.86 -2.06 -6.84
CA ALA A 110 23.50 -1.88 -5.53
C ALA A 110 24.00 -3.19 -4.87
N PHE A 111 23.41 -4.35 -5.17
CA PHE A 111 23.90 -5.63 -4.67
C PHE A 111 25.26 -6.05 -5.25
N ASP A 112 25.68 -5.53 -6.40
CA ASP A 112 26.99 -5.79 -7.00
C ASP A 112 28.12 -5.10 -6.20
N GLU A 113 27.78 -4.07 -5.42
CA GLU A 113 28.68 -3.36 -4.52
C GLU A 113 28.63 -3.86 -3.06
N VAL A 114 27.72 -4.80 -2.76
CA VAL A 114 27.57 -5.34 -1.40
C VAL A 114 28.43 -6.58 -1.25
N ASP A 115 29.49 -6.45 -0.45
CA ASP A 115 30.35 -7.58 -0.10
C ASP A 115 29.74 -8.42 1.05
N ASN A 116 30.23 -9.65 1.19
CA ASN A 116 30.07 -10.48 2.40
C ASN A 116 28.63 -10.68 2.93
N ALA A 117 27.64 -10.85 2.05
CA ALA A 117 26.27 -11.12 2.47
C ALA A 117 26.17 -12.38 3.38
N PRO A 118 25.55 -12.29 4.58
CA PRO A 118 25.47 -13.38 5.55
C PRO A 118 24.94 -14.70 4.96
N GLU A 119 25.43 -15.82 5.49
CA GLU A 119 24.92 -17.15 5.11
C GLU A 119 23.45 -17.32 5.53
N GLU A 120 22.66 -17.90 4.63
CA GLU A 120 21.23 -18.10 4.82
C GLU A 120 20.96 -19.46 5.50
N VAL A 121 20.15 -19.48 6.57
CA VAL A 121 19.69 -20.71 7.21
C VAL A 121 18.28 -21.02 6.72
N VAL A 122 18.15 -21.96 5.78
CA VAL A 122 16.85 -22.37 5.22
C VAL A 122 16.34 -23.61 5.96
N THR A 123 15.24 -23.47 6.71
CA THR A 123 14.62 -24.57 7.47
C THR A 123 13.17 -24.86 7.10
N GLY A 124 12.60 -24.12 6.15
CA GLY A 124 11.20 -24.22 5.73
C GLY A 124 11.01 -24.76 4.30
N PRO A 125 9.75 -24.79 3.81
CA PRO A 125 9.41 -25.30 2.48
C PRO A 125 9.90 -24.39 1.36
N GLN A 126 10.12 -23.11 1.64
CA GLN A 126 10.74 -22.13 0.75
C GLN A 126 11.92 -21.44 1.47
N LYS A 127 12.49 -20.44 0.83
CA LYS A 127 13.45 -19.54 1.46
C LYS A 127 12.72 -18.44 2.26
N PRO A 128 13.17 -18.10 3.47
CA PRO A 128 12.75 -16.85 4.10
C PRO A 128 13.15 -15.67 3.20
N MET A 129 12.36 -14.60 3.21
CA MET A 129 12.62 -13.45 2.36
C MET A 129 12.72 -12.19 3.20
N ASN A 130 13.73 -11.38 2.92
CA ASN A 130 14.04 -10.15 3.65
C ASN A 130 14.09 -9.02 2.63
N VAL A 131 13.14 -8.09 2.73
CA VAL A 131 13.05 -6.91 1.87
C VAL A 131 13.39 -5.69 2.70
N LEU A 132 14.48 -5.00 2.36
CA LEU A 132 14.87 -3.76 3.03
C LEU A 132 14.18 -2.57 2.36
N VAL A 133 13.31 -1.89 3.08
CA VAL A 133 12.59 -0.71 2.59
C VAL A 133 13.26 0.54 3.14
N MET A 134 13.64 1.44 2.24
CA MET A 134 14.32 2.69 2.53
C MET A 134 13.48 3.86 2.02
N GLY A 135 13.24 4.86 2.86
CA GLY A 135 12.64 6.13 2.43
C GLY A 135 13.73 7.13 2.12
N SER A 136 13.79 7.65 0.88
CA SER A 136 14.77 8.65 0.48
C SER A 136 14.16 10.05 0.46
N ASP A 137 14.87 11.01 1.07
CA ASP A 137 14.63 12.45 0.94
C ASP A 137 15.56 13.01 -0.15
N THR A 138 15.58 12.37 -1.32
CA THR A 138 16.41 12.86 -2.42
C THR A 138 15.77 14.11 -3.02
N ARG A 139 16.54 15.20 -2.99
CA ARG A 139 16.15 16.54 -3.46
C ARG A 139 15.88 16.64 -4.97
N GLU A 140 16.06 15.56 -5.71
CA GLU A 140 15.80 15.50 -7.15
C GLU A 140 14.31 15.26 -7.40
N GLY A 141 13.60 16.33 -7.76
CA GLY A 141 12.17 16.30 -8.06
C GLY A 141 11.44 17.55 -7.56
N GLU A 142 10.52 18.07 -8.37
CA GLU A 142 9.60 19.13 -7.93
C GLU A 142 8.74 18.60 -6.77
N GLY A 143 8.72 19.28 -5.62
CA GLY A 143 7.97 18.85 -4.43
C GLY A 143 8.77 18.12 -3.32
N ASN A 144 10.08 17.91 -3.51
CA ASN A 144 10.97 17.28 -2.51
C ASN A 144 11.67 18.29 -1.57
N GLN A 145 11.24 19.56 -1.54
CA GLN A 145 11.86 20.65 -0.75
C GLN A 145 10.89 21.24 0.29
N ILE A 146 10.23 20.38 1.07
CA ILE A 146 9.09 20.81 1.91
C ILE A 146 9.53 21.50 3.20
N ASP A 147 10.71 21.18 3.74
CA ASP A 147 11.10 21.60 5.10
C ASP A 147 12.46 22.29 5.22
N GLY A 148 13.25 22.39 4.15
CA GLY A 148 14.57 23.06 4.20
C GLY A 148 15.62 22.37 5.10
N GLU A 149 15.23 21.35 5.87
CA GLU A 149 16.10 20.47 6.67
C GLU A 149 16.67 19.33 5.82
N GLY A 150 17.38 19.67 4.76
CA GLY A 150 17.88 18.65 3.85
C GLY A 150 19.18 17.98 4.34
N GLY A 151 19.21 16.66 4.27
CA GLY A 151 20.41 15.83 4.28
C GLY A 151 20.18 14.61 3.39
N ALA A 152 21.22 14.10 2.72
CA ALA A 152 21.11 12.96 1.80
C ALA A 152 20.85 11.60 2.51
N GLY A 153 20.42 11.59 3.77
CA GLY A 153 20.24 10.37 4.54
C GLY A 153 18.86 9.73 4.33
N SER A 154 18.73 8.44 4.62
CA SER A 154 17.44 7.75 4.59
C SER A 154 16.59 8.19 5.79
N ASP A 155 15.37 8.65 5.54
CA ASP A 155 14.47 9.12 6.61
C ASP A 155 13.74 7.95 7.31
N THR A 156 13.69 6.79 6.66
CA THR A 156 13.02 5.58 7.15
C THR A 156 13.77 4.34 6.69
N THR A 157 14.03 3.39 7.60
CA THR A 157 14.55 2.06 7.25
C THR A 157 13.72 0.99 7.95
N ILE A 158 13.13 0.09 7.17
CA ILE A 158 12.29 -1.00 7.66
C ILE A 158 12.69 -2.30 6.98
N LEU A 159 13.00 -3.32 7.77
CA LEU A 159 13.11 -4.69 7.25
C LEU A 159 11.73 -5.33 7.22
N PHE A 160 11.28 -5.79 6.06
CA PHE A 160 10.18 -6.75 5.96
C PHE A 160 10.73 -8.17 5.86
N HIS A 161 10.52 -8.96 6.91
CA HIS A 161 10.82 -10.39 6.93
C HIS A 161 9.56 -11.19 6.65
N LEU A 162 9.59 -12.07 5.64
CA LEU A 162 8.56 -13.06 5.35
C LEU A 162 9.12 -14.44 5.67
N SER A 163 8.43 -15.20 6.52
CA SER A 163 8.88 -16.54 6.93
C SER A 163 8.88 -17.51 5.74
N ALA A 164 9.74 -18.53 5.80
CA ALA A 164 9.91 -19.54 4.76
C ALA A 164 8.62 -20.33 4.45
N ASP A 165 7.69 -20.40 5.39
CA ASP A 165 6.39 -21.06 5.25
C ASP A 165 5.26 -20.09 4.87
N ARG A 166 5.56 -18.80 4.70
CA ARG A 166 4.60 -17.71 4.43
C ARG A 166 3.43 -17.70 5.43
N THR A 167 3.72 -17.99 6.70
CA THR A 167 2.72 -17.91 7.78
C THR A 167 2.88 -16.67 8.66
N ARG A 168 4.02 -15.97 8.59
CA ARG A 168 4.37 -14.84 9.45
C ARG A 168 5.13 -13.77 8.67
N ALA A 169 4.84 -12.51 8.95
CA ALA A 169 5.69 -11.41 8.52
C ALA A 169 5.99 -10.43 9.66
N TYR A 170 7.21 -9.88 9.64
CA TYR A 170 7.64 -8.84 10.57
C TYR A 170 8.13 -7.62 9.81
N GLY A 171 7.59 -6.43 10.11
CA GLY A 171 8.16 -5.15 9.73
C GLY A 171 9.00 -4.60 10.88
N VAL A 172 10.32 -4.63 10.78
CA VAL A 172 11.24 -4.18 11.83
C VAL A 172 11.81 -2.81 11.47
N SER A 173 11.34 -1.76 12.14
CA SER A 173 11.86 -0.40 11.94
C SER A 173 13.18 -0.19 12.68
N ILE A 174 14.09 0.53 12.03
CA ILE A 174 15.37 0.95 12.58
C ILE A 174 15.38 2.47 12.74
N PRO A 175 15.55 3.00 13.96
CA PRO A 175 15.63 4.43 14.19
C PRO A 175 16.81 5.04 13.44
N ARG A 176 16.58 6.13 12.71
CA ARG A 176 17.59 6.82 11.91
C ARG A 176 18.76 7.36 12.75
N ASP A 177 18.49 7.73 13.99
CA ASP A 177 19.46 8.29 14.93
C ASP A 177 20.16 7.20 15.75
N SER A 178 19.98 5.91 15.37
CA SER A 178 20.70 4.79 15.99
C SER A 178 22.19 4.94 15.73
N LEU A 179 22.99 4.95 16.79
CA LEU A 179 24.44 4.89 16.67
C LEU A 179 24.87 3.45 16.42
N VAL A 180 25.57 3.25 15.31
CA VAL A 180 26.09 1.95 14.88
C VAL A 180 27.54 2.07 14.44
N THR A 181 28.19 0.93 14.31
CA THR A 181 29.43 0.83 13.54
C THR A 181 29.04 0.57 12.08
N ARG A 182 29.44 1.48 11.19
CA ARG A 182 29.29 1.30 9.75
C ARG A 182 30.58 0.67 9.20
N PRO A 183 30.49 -0.41 8.41
CA PRO A 183 31.67 -0.96 7.72
C PRO A 183 32.16 0.00 6.62
N ASP A 184 33.31 -0.29 6.03
CA ASP A 184 33.64 0.28 4.72
C ASP A 184 32.56 -0.17 3.71
N CYS A 185 32.27 0.62 2.69
CA CYS A 185 31.22 0.30 1.71
C CYS A 185 31.42 0.96 0.34
N GLY A 186 30.52 0.66 -0.59
CA GLY A 186 30.57 1.10 -1.98
C GLY A 186 31.51 0.24 -2.83
N ALA A 187 31.56 0.50 -4.13
CA ALA A 187 32.43 -0.22 -5.05
C ALA A 187 33.88 -0.32 -4.53
N ASP A 188 34.37 -1.55 -4.40
CA ASP A 188 35.71 -1.88 -3.86
C ASP A 188 35.99 -1.32 -2.44
N ASN A 189 34.96 -1.11 -1.62
CA ASN A 189 35.06 -0.56 -0.25
C ASN A 189 35.71 0.84 -0.20
N GLU A 190 35.48 1.67 -1.21
CA GLU A 190 36.12 2.99 -1.31
C GLU A 190 35.61 4.04 -0.30
N ILE A 191 34.41 3.84 0.26
CA ILE A 191 33.81 4.71 1.27
C ILE A 191 34.21 4.20 2.66
N PRO A 192 34.98 4.97 3.44
CA PRO A 192 35.42 4.51 4.76
C PRO A 192 34.27 4.38 5.76
N GLY A 193 34.36 3.32 6.57
CA GLY A 193 33.50 3.06 7.71
C GLY A 193 33.72 4.02 8.87
N GLY A 194 32.94 3.83 9.93
CA GLY A 194 32.99 4.70 11.10
C GLY A 194 32.33 4.09 12.33
N GLU A 195 32.80 4.50 13.51
CA GLU A 195 32.21 4.11 14.79
C GLU A 195 31.27 5.20 15.31
N ASN A 196 30.16 4.80 15.95
CA ASN A 196 29.18 5.71 16.55
C ASN A 196 28.62 6.73 15.54
N VAL A 197 28.42 6.32 14.29
CA VAL A 197 27.76 7.11 13.25
C VAL A 197 26.26 6.87 13.28
N MET A 198 25.47 7.86 12.83
CA MET A 198 24.02 7.69 12.76
C MET A 198 23.65 6.74 11.61
N TRP A 199 22.62 5.92 11.83
CA TRP A 199 22.17 4.92 10.88
C TRP A 199 21.90 5.46 9.48
N ASN A 200 21.26 6.63 9.39
CA ASN A 200 20.88 7.25 8.12
C ASN A 200 22.04 7.80 7.28
N GLU A 201 23.24 7.93 7.86
CA GLU A 201 24.41 8.45 7.13
C GLU A 201 24.83 7.52 5.99
N ALA A 202 24.63 6.20 6.12
CA ALA A 202 25.00 5.23 5.09
C ALA A 202 24.37 5.55 3.73
N PHE A 203 23.07 5.86 3.73
CA PHE A 203 22.35 6.21 2.50
C PHE A 203 22.89 7.50 1.86
N GLY A 204 23.32 8.47 2.67
CA GLY A 204 23.88 9.72 2.14
C GLY A 204 25.31 9.61 1.61
N LEU A 205 25.99 8.50 1.89
CA LEU A 205 27.36 8.26 1.46
C LEU A 205 27.43 7.34 0.25
N GLY A 206 26.63 6.27 0.22
CA GLY A 206 26.59 5.31 -0.88
C GLY A 206 25.24 4.61 -1.00
N GLU A 207 24.17 5.40 -0.82
CA GLU A 207 22.78 5.07 -1.15
C GLU A 207 22.35 3.68 -0.64
N GLU A 208 21.80 2.84 -1.52
CA GLU A 208 21.29 1.53 -1.14
C GLU A 208 22.41 0.57 -0.75
N ALA A 209 23.54 0.59 -1.46
CA ALA A 209 24.65 -0.34 -1.25
C ALA A 209 25.22 -0.23 0.17
N CYS A 210 25.62 0.97 0.59
CA CYS A 210 26.13 1.21 1.94
C CYS A 210 25.09 0.91 3.02
N THR A 211 23.80 1.17 2.76
CA THR A 211 22.73 0.91 3.73
C THR A 211 22.48 -0.59 3.90
N ILE A 212 22.50 -1.35 2.80
CA ILE A 212 22.36 -2.81 2.81
C ILE A 212 23.55 -3.43 3.55
N GLU A 213 24.77 -3.02 3.23
CA GLU A 213 25.98 -3.56 3.85
C GLU A 213 26.03 -3.27 5.36
N GLN A 214 25.78 -2.01 5.75
CA GLN A 214 25.63 -1.63 7.17
C GLN A 214 24.58 -2.49 7.86
N PHE A 215 23.43 -2.73 7.22
CA PHE A 215 22.38 -3.55 7.79
C PHE A 215 22.82 -5.00 7.99
N GLN A 216 23.43 -5.60 6.98
CA GLN A 216 23.87 -7.00 7.05
C GLN A 216 24.96 -7.19 8.12
N GLU A 217 25.93 -6.28 8.22
CA GLU A 217 26.99 -6.35 9.22
C GLU A 217 26.46 -6.12 10.64
N ALA A 218 25.61 -5.11 10.83
CA ALA A 218 25.07 -4.77 12.15
C ALA A 218 24.11 -5.85 12.72
N THR A 219 23.45 -6.61 11.85
CA THR A 219 22.37 -7.53 12.25
C THR A 219 22.69 -9.01 12.01
N GLY A 220 23.59 -9.34 11.08
CA GLY A 220 23.81 -10.69 10.57
C GLY A 220 22.62 -11.25 9.78
N VAL A 221 21.69 -10.40 9.34
CA VAL A 221 20.51 -10.79 8.55
C VAL A 221 20.79 -10.49 7.08
N ARG A 222 20.72 -11.50 6.22
CA ARG A 222 20.85 -11.35 4.77
C ARG A 222 19.68 -10.55 4.19
N VAL A 223 19.96 -9.55 3.35
CA VAL A 223 18.95 -8.84 2.56
C VAL A 223 18.80 -9.56 1.21
N HIS A 224 17.57 -9.81 0.78
CA HIS A 224 17.28 -10.48 -0.49
C HIS A 224 16.82 -9.52 -1.57
N HIS A 225 16.04 -8.52 -1.16
CA HIS A 225 15.55 -7.46 -2.02
C HIS A 225 15.63 -6.14 -1.29
N PHE A 226 15.68 -5.06 -2.05
CA PHE A 226 15.50 -3.73 -1.49
C PHE A 226 14.49 -2.93 -2.31
N VAL A 227 13.89 -1.96 -1.64
CA VAL A 227 12.98 -1.01 -2.25
C VAL A 227 13.28 0.35 -1.66
N VAL A 228 13.60 1.32 -2.52
CA VAL A 228 13.68 2.73 -2.13
C VAL A 228 12.41 3.42 -2.58
N VAL A 229 11.81 4.17 -1.66
CA VAL A 229 10.61 4.96 -1.89
C VAL A 229 10.96 6.43 -1.73
N ASP A 230 10.76 7.23 -2.78
CA ASP A 230 10.85 8.68 -2.68
C ASP A 230 9.53 9.29 -2.16
N PHE A 231 9.58 10.54 -1.70
CA PHE A 231 8.42 11.22 -1.12
C PHE A 231 7.28 11.46 -2.10
N ASN A 232 7.57 11.78 -3.36
CA ASN A 232 6.53 11.97 -4.36
C ASN A 232 5.84 10.64 -4.66
N GLY A 233 6.60 9.55 -4.70
CA GLY A 233 6.11 8.18 -4.80
C GLY A 233 5.19 7.78 -3.69
N PHE A 234 5.59 8.08 -2.45
CA PHE A 234 4.75 7.84 -1.29
C PHE A 234 3.38 8.55 -1.45
N LYS A 235 3.38 9.84 -1.84
CA LYS A 235 2.14 10.60 -2.07
C LYS A 235 1.28 9.97 -3.17
N ASP A 236 1.88 9.69 -4.32
CA ASP A 236 1.18 9.14 -5.49
C ASP A 236 0.56 7.77 -5.17
N MET A 237 1.27 6.91 -4.43
CA MET A 237 0.76 5.62 -3.99
C MET A 237 -0.42 5.75 -3.03
N VAL A 238 -0.35 6.68 -2.08
CA VAL A 238 -1.45 6.97 -1.14
C VAL A 238 -2.68 7.49 -1.88
N ASP A 239 -2.49 8.41 -2.83
CA ASP A 239 -3.59 8.97 -3.61
C ASP A 239 -4.25 7.94 -4.52
N ALA A 240 -3.46 7.04 -5.11
CA ALA A 240 -3.95 5.99 -6.00
C ALA A 240 -4.89 4.99 -5.29
N ILE A 241 -4.71 4.76 -3.98
CA ILE A 241 -5.62 3.94 -3.17
C ILE A 241 -6.79 4.73 -2.57
N GLY A 242 -6.85 6.04 -2.85
CA GLY A 242 -7.90 6.93 -2.36
C GLY A 242 -7.65 7.46 -0.96
N GLY A 243 -6.40 7.44 -0.49
CA GLY A 243 -5.98 7.85 0.85
C GLY A 243 -5.94 6.70 1.86
N VAL A 244 -5.32 6.99 3.01
CA VAL A 244 -5.16 6.06 4.13
C VAL A 244 -5.97 6.53 5.32
N ASP A 245 -6.73 5.62 5.91
CA ASP A 245 -7.51 5.87 7.12
C ASP A 245 -6.57 5.89 8.34
N VAL A 246 -6.58 6.99 9.08
CA VAL A 246 -5.84 7.17 10.33
C VAL A 246 -6.73 7.83 11.36
N CYS A 247 -6.53 7.48 12.63
CA CYS A 247 -7.12 8.20 13.73
C CYS A 247 -6.07 9.08 14.40
N ILE A 248 -6.42 10.36 14.53
CA ILE A 248 -5.53 11.40 15.05
C ILE A 248 -6.07 11.86 16.40
N PRO A 249 -5.37 11.59 17.52
CA PRO A 249 -5.94 11.82 18.85
C PRO A 249 -6.10 13.30 19.22
N ARG A 250 -5.31 14.19 18.60
CA ARG A 250 -5.34 15.63 18.85
C ARG A 250 -4.90 16.42 17.63
N ASP A 251 -5.39 17.65 17.52
CA ASP A 251 -4.97 18.58 16.49
C ASP A 251 -3.45 18.75 16.56
N PHE A 252 -2.85 18.89 15.38
CA PHE A 252 -1.45 19.18 15.28
C PHE A 252 -1.23 20.39 14.40
N GLU A 253 -0.31 21.22 14.85
CA GLU A 253 0.16 22.38 14.14
C GLU A 253 1.69 22.34 14.16
N ASP A 254 2.28 22.39 12.96
CA ASP A 254 3.69 22.67 12.75
C ASP A 254 3.79 23.95 11.90
N PRO A 255 3.81 25.13 12.55
CA PRO A 255 3.87 26.41 11.83
C PRO A 255 5.16 26.57 11.03
N ALA A 256 6.25 25.89 11.42
CA ALA A 256 7.54 25.97 10.73
C ALA A 256 7.48 25.32 9.34
N HIS A 257 6.64 24.29 9.20
CA HIS A 257 6.46 23.54 7.96
C HIS A 257 5.06 23.73 7.35
N ASN A 258 4.28 24.68 7.88
CA ASN A 258 2.90 25.00 7.48
C ASN A 258 1.95 23.77 7.51
N ILE A 259 2.17 22.83 8.43
CA ILE A 259 1.37 21.62 8.53
C ILE A 259 0.29 21.82 9.60
N HIS A 260 -0.97 21.60 9.21
CA HIS A 260 -2.11 21.63 10.11
C HIS A 260 -2.98 20.42 9.78
N ILE A 261 -3.12 19.47 10.70
CA ILE A 261 -4.19 18.49 10.58
C ILE A 261 -4.92 18.30 11.91
N GLU A 262 -6.24 18.28 11.78
CA GLU A 262 -7.18 18.22 12.88
C GLU A 262 -7.32 16.79 13.41
N ALA A 263 -7.74 16.67 14.66
CA ALA A 263 -8.06 15.41 15.32
C ALA A 263 -9.23 14.68 14.65
N GLY A 264 -9.33 13.39 14.97
CA GLY A 264 -10.42 12.49 14.57
C GLY A 264 -10.00 11.45 13.53
N ASP A 265 -10.98 10.69 13.07
CA ASP A 265 -10.81 9.72 11.99
C ASP A 265 -10.75 10.45 10.65
N ARG A 266 -9.62 10.32 9.97
CA ARG A 266 -9.28 11.08 8.77
C ARG A 266 -8.79 10.15 7.68
N VAL A 267 -9.09 10.52 6.43
CA VAL A 267 -8.50 9.90 5.24
C VAL A 267 -7.42 10.82 4.72
N LEU A 268 -6.16 10.52 5.03
CA LEU A 268 -5.04 11.36 4.58
C LEU A 268 -4.63 11.02 3.16
N LYS A 269 -4.25 12.05 2.42
CA LYS A 269 -3.89 12.00 1.00
C LYS A 269 -2.64 12.83 0.73
N GLY A 270 -1.91 12.50 -0.33
CA GLY A 270 -0.78 13.26 -0.85
C GLY A 270 0.10 13.91 0.24
N ASP A 271 0.22 15.24 0.18
CA ASP A 271 1.03 16.02 1.12
C ASP A 271 0.57 15.92 2.58
N GLU A 272 -0.74 15.75 2.84
CA GLU A 272 -1.28 15.59 4.19
C GLU A 272 -0.79 14.27 4.80
N ALA A 273 -0.80 13.20 4.02
CA ALA A 273 -0.26 11.90 4.43
C ALA A 273 1.26 11.95 4.65
N LEU A 274 2.00 12.58 3.72
CA LEU A 274 3.46 12.73 3.86
C LEU A 274 3.80 13.54 5.12
N SER A 275 3.06 14.63 5.34
CA SER A 275 3.26 15.48 6.50
C SER A 275 2.99 14.73 7.80
N TYR A 276 1.94 13.91 7.86
CA TYR A 276 1.62 13.08 9.03
C TYR A 276 2.73 12.09 9.39
N VAL A 277 3.39 11.47 8.40
CA VAL A 277 4.48 10.50 8.66
C VAL A 277 5.84 11.16 8.90
N ARG A 278 6.00 12.43 8.51
CA ARG A 278 7.25 13.22 8.70
C ARG A 278 7.25 14.10 9.93
N VAL A 279 6.09 14.54 10.43
CA VAL A 279 6.00 15.51 11.53
C VAL A 279 6.75 15.03 12.79
N ARG A 280 7.69 15.87 13.23
CA ARG A 280 8.60 15.62 14.37
C ARG A 280 8.15 16.33 15.63
N TYR A 281 7.73 17.58 15.50
CA TYR A 281 7.39 18.45 16.62
C TYR A 281 5.89 18.41 16.89
N ASN A 282 5.51 18.65 18.15
CA ASN A 282 4.12 18.80 18.60
C ASN A 282 3.21 17.56 18.53
N ILE A 283 3.72 16.34 18.26
CA ILE A 283 2.94 15.08 18.37
C ILE A 283 3.59 14.10 19.36
N GLY A 284 2.79 13.58 20.30
CA GLY A 284 3.27 12.65 21.33
C GLY A 284 4.32 13.26 22.27
N ASP A 285 5.34 12.48 22.61
CA ASP A 285 6.51 12.89 23.42
C ASP A 285 7.56 13.73 22.65
N GLY A 286 7.31 14.02 21.36
CA GLY A 286 8.25 14.77 20.50
C GLY A 286 9.51 13.99 20.12
N SER A 287 9.53 12.66 20.34
CA SER A 287 10.67 11.80 20.06
C SER A 287 10.60 11.17 18.66
N ASP A 288 11.77 10.79 18.13
CA ASP A 288 11.92 9.99 16.90
C ASP A 288 11.15 8.66 17.00
N LEU A 289 11.03 8.10 18.21
CA LEU A 289 10.30 6.84 18.47
C LEU A 289 8.79 6.99 18.29
N GLY A 290 8.22 8.12 18.72
CA GLY A 290 6.82 8.45 18.43
C GLY A 290 6.55 8.51 16.93
N ARG A 291 7.48 9.09 16.15
CA ARG A 291 7.38 9.12 14.67
C ARG A 291 7.40 7.71 14.08
N ILE A 292 8.32 6.85 14.52
CA ILE A 292 8.42 5.47 14.02
C ILE A 292 7.10 4.72 14.26
N LYS A 293 6.46 4.91 15.41
CA LYS A 293 5.18 4.26 15.71
C LYS A 293 4.04 4.75 14.82
N ARG A 294 3.98 6.06 14.53
CA ARG A 294 3.03 6.61 13.56
C ARG A 294 3.29 6.10 12.14
N GLN A 295 4.55 6.00 11.72
CA GLN A 295 4.91 5.40 10.43
C GLN A 295 4.47 3.94 10.35
N GLN A 296 4.71 3.13 11.39
CA GLN A 296 4.25 1.75 11.47
C GLN A 296 2.72 1.66 11.41
N ALA A 297 2.00 2.51 12.16
CA ALA A 297 0.53 2.56 12.13
C ALA A 297 0.02 2.95 10.74
N PHE A 298 0.62 3.96 10.12
CA PHE A 298 0.25 4.41 8.78
C PHE A 298 0.48 3.31 7.74
N ILE A 299 1.65 2.65 7.76
CA ILE A 299 1.95 1.54 6.85
C ILE A 299 1.00 0.36 7.12
N ALA A 300 0.69 0.04 8.38
CA ALA A 300 -0.30 -0.97 8.73
C ALA A 300 -1.69 -0.64 8.15
N SER A 301 -2.17 0.60 8.30
CA SER A 301 -3.41 1.10 7.69
C SER A 301 -3.36 1.05 6.16
N MET A 302 -2.24 1.42 5.55
CA MET A 302 -2.05 1.38 4.11
C MET A 302 -2.12 -0.06 3.59
N VAL A 303 -1.41 -1.00 4.23
CA VAL A 303 -1.46 -2.43 3.91
C VAL A 303 -2.88 -2.97 4.05
N ASN A 304 -3.57 -2.62 5.15
CA ASN A 304 -4.96 -2.99 5.36
C ASN A 304 -5.86 -2.49 4.22
N LYS A 305 -5.72 -1.21 3.82
CA LYS A 305 -6.47 -0.57 2.74
C LYS A 305 -6.23 -1.21 1.38
N VAL A 306 -4.96 -1.50 1.06
CA VAL A 306 -4.56 -2.14 -0.21
C VAL A 306 -5.12 -3.55 -0.31
N VAL A 307 -5.02 -4.34 0.76
CA VAL A 307 -5.47 -5.74 0.80
C VAL A 307 -7.01 -5.83 0.99
N SER A 308 -7.67 -4.76 1.42
CA SER A 308 -9.13 -4.74 1.54
C SER A 308 -9.82 -5.03 0.20
N ALA A 309 -10.93 -5.77 0.26
CA ALA A 309 -11.68 -6.19 -0.91
C ALA A 309 -12.11 -5.02 -1.81
N GLY A 310 -12.30 -3.82 -1.25
CA GLY A 310 -12.71 -2.63 -2.00
C GLY A 310 -11.66 -2.08 -2.96
N THR A 311 -10.37 -2.18 -2.61
CA THR A 311 -9.27 -1.72 -3.49
C THR A 311 -8.99 -2.76 -4.57
N LEU A 312 -8.89 -4.05 -4.18
CA LEU A 312 -8.63 -5.14 -5.12
C LEU A 312 -9.77 -5.39 -6.11
N ALA A 313 -11.02 -5.09 -5.74
CA ALA A 313 -12.17 -5.21 -6.64
C ALA A 313 -12.27 -4.09 -7.69
N ASN A 314 -11.40 -3.07 -7.66
CA ASN A 314 -11.40 -1.97 -8.61
C ASN A 314 -10.16 -2.00 -9.51
N PRO A 315 -10.27 -2.54 -10.74
CA PRO A 315 -9.15 -2.64 -11.67
C PRO A 315 -8.49 -1.30 -12.00
N ALA A 316 -9.26 -0.20 -12.02
CA ALA A 316 -8.70 1.12 -12.29
C ALA A 316 -7.81 1.59 -11.13
N ARG A 317 -8.24 1.40 -9.87
CA ARG A 317 -7.41 1.72 -8.68
C ARG A 317 -6.16 0.86 -8.61
N VAL A 318 -6.28 -0.44 -8.88
CA VAL A 318 -5.13 -1.34 -8.93
C VAL A 318 -4.12 -0.86 -9.98
N VAL A 319 -4.58 -0.53 -11.20
CA VAL A 319 -3.69 -0.04 -12.27
C VAL A 319 -3.08 1.31 -11.90
N SER A 320 -3.86 2.24 -11.33
CA SER A 320 -3.35 3.54 -10.87
C SER A 320 -2.28 3.38 -9.78
N PHE A 321 -2.52 2.49 -8.81
CA PHE A 321 -1.57 2.21 -7.73
C PHE A 321 -0.30 1.58 -8.26
N LEU A 322 -0.40 0.56 -9.13
CA LEU A 322 0.76 -0.06 -9.75
C LEU A 322 1.55 0.96 -10.59
N ASN A 323 0.87 1.87 -11.30
CA ASN A 323 1.53 2.91 -12.06
C ASN A 323 2.25 3.94 -11.18
N ALA A 324 1.64 4.35 -10.06
CA ALA A 324 2.27 5.22 -9.08
C ALA A 324 3.49 4.53 -8.44
N ALA A 325 3.30 3.32 -7.92
CA ALA A 325 4.36 2.53 -7.31
C ALA A 325 5.52 2.32 -8.30
N THR A 326 5.25 1.85 -9.51
CA THR A 326 6.34 1.57 -10.47
C THR A 326 7.16 2.79 -10.88
N LYS A 327 6.64 4.02 -10.77
CA LYS A 327 7.37 5.25 -11.13
C LYS A 327 8.31 5.78 -10.06
N SER A 328 8.09 5.36 -8.82
CA SER A 328 8.69 6.01 -7.65
C SER A 328 9.33 5.02 -6.70
N LEU A 329 9.56 3.82 -7.22
CA LEU A 329 10.30 2.77 -6.55
C LEU A 329 11.59 2.53 -7.33
N THR A 330 12.70 2.64 -6.61
CA THR A 330 13.96 2.01 -7.04
C THR A 330 14.02 0.63 -6.41
N VAL A 331 14.29 -0.39 -7.22
CA VAL A 331 14.28 -1.80 -6.79
C VAL A 331 15.51 -2.54 -7.30
N ASP A 332 15.81 -3.70 -6.71
CA ASP A 332 16.87 -4.57 -7.21
C ASP A 332 16.46 -5.36 -8.46
N GLU A 333 17.44 -6.00 -9.12
CA GLU A 333 17.22 -6.87 -10.29
C GLU A 333 16.22 -8.02 -10.04
N GLY A 334 16.18 -8.49 -8.80
CA GLY A 334 15.22 -9.47 -8.31
C GLY A 334 13.77 -8.98 -8.35
N LEU A 335 13.53 -7.67 -8.45
CA LEU A 335 12.20 -7.04 -8.54
C LEU A 335 12.02 -6.16 -9.79
N GLN A 336 12.93 -6.25 -10.76
CA GLN A 336 12.98 -5.44 -11.99
C GLN A 336 11.75 -5.44 -12.93
N ASN A 337 10.68 -6.16 -12.59
CA ASN A 337 9.46 -6.13 -13.37
C ASN A 337 8.22 -6.29 -12.49
N VAL A 338 7.10 -5.79 -13.00
CA VAL A 338 5.84 -5.72 -12.26
C VAL A 338 5.29 -7.10 -11.92
N THR A 339 5.64 -8.14 -12.69
CA THR A 339 5.22 -9.50 -12.37
C THR A 339 5.93 -10.02 -11.13
N LYS A 340 7.22 -9.76 -10.96
CA LYS A 340 7.96 -10.12 -9.74
C LYS A 340 7.48 -9.33 -8.53
N ILE A 341 7.25 -8.03 -8.68
CA ILE A 341 6.66 -7.18 -7.62
C ILE A 341 5.26 -7.70 -7.24
N ALA A 342 4.43 -8.04 -8.23
CA ALA A 342 3.11 -8.61 -7.97
C ALA A 342 3.18 -9.98 -7.29
N GLN A 343 4.15 -10.83 -7.64
CA GLN A 343 4.38 -12.11 -6.95
C GLN A 343 4.75 -11.89 -5.48
N LEU A 344 5.69 -10.98 -5.20
CA LEU A 344 6.04 -10.61 -3.83
C LEU A 344 4.82 -10.10 -3.04
N ALA A 345 4.00 -9.24 -3.65
CA ALA A 345 2.80 -8.72 -3.03
C ALA A 345 1.76 -9.83 -2.75
N LEU A 346 1.61 -10.80 -3.64
CA LEU A 346 0.73 -11.96 -3.44
C LEU A 346 1.23 -12.85 -2.30
N GLU A 347 2.55 -13.12 -2.24
CA GLU A 347 3.14 -13.87 -1.12
C GLU A 347 2.91 -13.17 0.22
N PHE A 348 2.96 -11.84 0.24
CA PHE A 348 2.66 -11.05 1.43
C PHE A 348 1.16 -11.07 1.78
N GLN A 349 0.27 -11.04 0.77
CA GLN A 349 -1.17 -11.14 0.96
C GLN A 349 -1.58 -12.49 1.55
N ASP A 350 -0.96 -13.59 1.09
CA ASP A 350 -1.27 -14.95 1.52
C ASP A 350 -0.95 -15.20 3.01
N ILE A 351 -0.01 -14.46 3.59
CA ILE A 351 0.30 -14.49 5.04
C ILE A 351 -0.92 -14.06 5.87
N GLY A 352 -1.71 -13.13 5.34
CA GLY A 352 -2.88 -12.56 6.01
C GLY A 352 -2.54 -11.46 7.01
N LEU A 353 -3.37 -10.42 7.06
CA LEU A 353 -3.15 -9.21 7.85
C LEU A 353 -2.93 -9.46 9.35
N GLY A 354 -3.53 -10.52 9.91
CA GLY A 354 -3.39 -10.86 11.33
C GLY A 354 -2.02 -11.43 11.72
N ASN A 355 -1.23 -11.86 10.73
CA ASN A 355 0.09 -12.44 10.94
C ASN A 355 1.24 -11.48 10.58
N ILE A 356 0.92 -10.22 10.29
CA ILE A 356 1.87 -9.16 9.99
C ILE A 356 2.01 -8.27 11.23
N GLN A 357 3.21 -8.24 11.80
CA GLN A 357 3.50 -7.44 13.00
C GLN A 357 4.61 -6.42 12.73
N PHE A 358 4.37 -5.18 13.10
CA PHE A 358 5.36 -4.11 13.03
C PHE A 358 5.98 -3.90 14.41
N VAL A 359 7.30 -4.00 14.47
CA VAL A 359 8.12 -3.82 15.68
C VAL A 359 9.24 -2.84 15.41
N THR A 360 9.76 -2.22 16.46
CA THR A 360 10.99 -1.42 16.37
C THR A 360 12.12 -2.21 17.00
N VAL A 361 13.33 -2.13 16.45
CA VAL A 361 14.51 -2.70 17.13
C VAL A 361 14.56 -2.20 18.59
N PRO A 362 14.72 -3.09 19.61
CA PRO A 362 14.79 -2.67 21.00
C PRO A 362 15.82 -1.57 21.19
N ASN A 363 15.40 -0.42 21.70
CA ASN A 363 16.23 0.78 21.71
C ASN A 363 15.96 1.68 22.93
N GLY A 364 16.87 2.63 23.17
CA GLY A 364 16.71 3.70 24.14
C GLY A 364 17.52 4.93 23.74
N TYR A 365 17.26 6.05 24.42
CA TYR A 365 17.99 7.29 24.21
C TYR A 365 19.21 7.38 25.12
N TYR A 366 20.31 7.89 24.57
CA TYR A 366 21.45 8.28 25.39
C TYR A 366 21.05 9.38 26.39
N PRO A 367 21.58 9.33 27.64
CA PRO A 367 21.32 10.35 28.65
C PRO A 367 21.66 11.77 28.19
N SER A 368 21.00 12.77 28.78
CA SER A 368 21.18 14.19 28.42
C SER A 368 22.58 14.74 28.71
N ASP A 369 23.34 14.08 29.58
CA ASP A 369 24.71 14.40 29.95
C ASP A 369 25.76 13.62 29.11
N SER A 370 25.32 12.74 28.21
CA SER A 370 26.20 12.04 27.26
C SER A 370 26.60 12.94 26.08
N GLU A 371 27.79 12.71 25.53
CA GLU A 371 28.21 13.29 24.25
C GLU A 371 27.27 12.91 23.08
N PHE A 372 26.55 11.79 23.23
CA PHE A 372 25.58 11.29 22.26
C PHE A 372 24.13 11.72 22.57
N ARG A 373 23.94 12.81 23.31
CA ARG A 373 22.61 13.30 23.70
C ARG A 373 21.64 13.34 22.52
N GLY A 374 20.46 12.76 22.72
CA GLY A 374 19.40 12.71 21.71
C GLY A 374 19.62 11.65 20.62
N ARG A 375 20.71 10.88 20.67
CA ARG A 375 20.92 9.71 19.82
C ARG A 375 20.30 8.46 20.43
N VAL A 376 20.11 7.45 19.60
CA VAL A 376 19.51 6.19 19.96
C VAL A 376 20.60 5.10 20.05
N PHE A 377 20.52 4.25 21.07
CA PHE A 377 21.28 3.00 21.12
C PHE A 377 20.34 1.81 21.05
N TRP A 378 20.83 0.69 20.52
CA TRP A 378 20.11 -0.59 20.55
C TRP A 378 20.26 -1.24 21.93
N LYS A 379 19.14 -1.53 22.59
CA LYS A 379 19.09 -2.18 23.91
C LYS A 379 19.55 -3.63 23.80
N GLN A 380 20.73 -3.90 24.33
CA GLN A 380 21.26 -5.26 24.44
C GLN A 380 20.81 -5.92 25.76
N PRO A 381 20.59 -7.26 25.77
CA PRO A 381 20.79 -8.21 24.68
C PRO A 381 19.61 -8.37 23.73
N ASP A 382 18.52 -7.63 23.92
CA ASP A 382 17.25 -7.89 23.22
C ASP A 382 17.33 -7.58 21.72
N ALA A 383 18.04 -6.52 21.31
CA ALA A 383 18.31 -6.25 19.90
C ALA A 383 19.05 -7.42 19.22
N LYS A 384 20.10 -7.97 19.85
CA LYS A 384 20.80 -9.15 19.32
C LYS A 384 19.90 -10.40 19.27
N ARG A 385 19.00 -10.57 20.23
CA ARG A 385 18.02 -11.68 20.22
C ARG A 385 17.02 -11.53 19.07
N LEU A 386 16.54 -10.31 18.81
CA LEU A 386 15.65 -10.00 17.70
C LEU A 386 16.29 -10.42 16.36
N TRP A 387 17.48 -9.92 16.05
CA TRP A 387 18.13 -10.21 14.77
C TRP A 387 18.50 -11.69 14.63
N LYS A 388 18.95 -12.34 15.72
CA LYS A 388 19.20 -13.79 15.70
C LYS A 388 17.94 -14.62 15.43
N LYS A 389 16.76 -14.15 15.86
CA LYS A 389 15.48 -14.82 15.57
C LYS A 389 15.11 -14.65 14.10
N ILE A 390 15.23 -13.43 13.57
CA ILE A 390 14.97 -13.13 12.16
C ILE A 390 15.92 -13.91 11.22
N ALA A 391 17.22 -13.87 11.48
CA ALA A 391 18.24 -14.59 10.70
C ALA A 391 18.01 -16.11 10.67
N ALA A 392 17.41 -16.66 11.73
CA ALA A 392 17.10 -18.09 11.84
C ALA A 392 15.66 -18.45 11.43
N ASP A 393 14.88 -17.52 10.88
CA ASP A 393 13.45 -17.65 10.57
C ASP A 393 12.64 -18.24 11.74
N LYS A 394 12.85 -17.71 12.95
CA LYS A 394 12.14 -18.14 14.15
C LYS A 394 11.12 -17.10 14.58
N PRO A 395 9.96 -17.53 15.14
CA PRO A 395 8.99 -16.61 15.70
C PRO A 395 9.60 -15.70 16.77
N LEU A 396 9.23 -14.42 16.72
CA LEU A 396 9.53 -13.47 17.78
C LEU A 396 8.76 -13.85 19.04
N THR A 397 9.40 -13.70 20.20
CA THR A 397 8.77 -13.94 21.50
C THR A 397 7.93 -12.75 21.91
N SER A 398 6.94 -12.92 22.78
CA SER A 398 6.10 -11.82 23.29
C SER A 398 6.90 -10.62 23.83
N ARG A 399 8.07 -10.85 24.45
CA ARG A 399 8.98 -9.77 24.88
C ARG A 399 9.48 -8.88 23.72
N LEU A 400 9.69 -9.44 22.54
CA LEU A 400 10.23 -8.74 21.37
C LEU A 400 9.13 -8.16 20.48
N THR A 401 7.88 -8.56 20.71
CA THR A 401 6.68 -8.03 20.04
C THR A 401 5.87 -7.13 20.96
N ASP A 402 6.41 -6.75 22.11
CA ASP A 402 5.73 -5.86 23.04
C ASP A 402 5.51 -4.49 22.39
N GLY A 403 4.27 -3.99 22.45
CA GLY A 403 3.85 -2.78 21.73
C GLY A 403 3.91 -2.89 20.19
N ALA A 404 3.92 -4.11 19.62
CA ALA A 404 3.84 -4.31 18.17
C ALA A 404 2.50 -3.80 17.60
N ILE A 405 2.53 -3.28 16.37
CA ILE A 405 1.32 -2.89 15.64
C ILE A 405 0.93 -4.00 14.68
N SER A 406 -0.33 -4.44 14.72
CA SER A 406 -0.87 -5.44 13.79
C SER A 406 -1.47 -4.77 12.55
N ALA A 407 -1.25 -5.35 11.37
CA ALA A 407 -1.87 -4.87 10.13
C ALA A 407 -3.38 -5.17 10.06
N GLN A 408 -3.89 -6.15 10.83
CA GLN A 408 -5.31 -6.48 10.84
C GLN A 408 -6.16 -5.42 11.54
N GLN A 409 -5.62 -4.84 12.61
CA GLN A 409 -6.31 -3.86 13.43
C GLN A 409 -5.32 -2.72 13.72
N PRO A 410 -5.07 -1.86 12.73
CA PRO A 410 -4.26 -0.68 12.95
C PRO A 410 -4.95 0.24 13.97
N PRO A 411 -4.18 1.05 14.73
CA PRO A 411 -4.73 2.00 15.70
C PRO A 411 -5.80 2.90 15.06
N GLY A 412 -6.94 3.04 15.73
CA GLY A 412 -8.10 3.79 15.19
C GLY A 412 -9.01 3.01 14.23
N SER A 413 -8.76 1.73 13.97
CA SER A 413 -9.69 0.92 13.18
C SER A 413 -10.86 0.44 14.06
N GLU A 414 -12.09 0.86 13.76
CA GLU A 414 -13.28 0.36 14.44
C GLU A 414 -13.36 -1.17 14.35
N SER A 415 -13.22 -1.86 15.48
CA SER A 415 -13.53 -3.29 15.55
C SER A 415 -15.04 -3.47 15.35
N PRO A 416 -15.52 -4.33 14.43
CA PRO A 416 -16.94 -4.60 14.33
C PRO A 416 -17.39 -5.22 15.65
N SER A 417 -18.13 -4.45 16.45
CA SER A 417 -18.82 -5.00 17.62
C SER A 417 -19.71 -6.15 17.13
N PRO A 418 -19.71 -7.32 17.79
CA PRO A 418 -20.63 -8.38 17.42
C PRO A 418 -22.05 -7.86 17.65
N THR A 419 -22.77 -7.62 16.55
CA THR A 419 -24.19 -7.27 16.56
C THR A 419 -24.92 -8.25 17.46
N ALA A 420 -25.38 -7.77 18.63
CA ALA A 420 -26.19 -8.55 19.54
C ALA A 420 -27.44 -9.03 18.80
N GLN A 421 -27.49 -10.34 18.56
CA GLN A 421 -28.65 -11.01 17.98
C GLN A 421 -29.84 -10.82 18.95
N PRO A 422 -31.02 -10.40 18.48
CA PRO A 422 -32.15 -10.15 19.39
C PRO A 422 -32.64 -11.48 19.96
N SER A 423 -32.43 -11.69 21.26
CA SER A 423 -33.02 -12.78 22.02
C SER A 423 -34.54 -12.62 22.01
N LYS A 424 -35.24 -13.62 21.47
CA LYS A 424 -36.69 -13.72 21.55
C LYS A 424 -37.10 -13.91 23.01
N THR A 425 -37.75 -12.91 23.58
CA THR A 425 -38.43 -13.01 24.88
C THR A 425 -39.75 -13.76 24.67
N GLY A 426 -39.83 -14.98 25.20
CA GLY A 426 -41.09 -15.70 25.42
C GLY A 426 -41.78 -15.19 26.68
N SER A 427 -43.10 -15.03 26.60
CA SER A 427 -43.99 -14.58 27.67
C SER A 427 -44.43 -15.73 28.58
N ASP A 428 -44.75 -15.35 29.82
CA ASP A 428 -45.68 -15.96 30.80
C ASP A 428 -45.16 -16.91 31.90
N SER A 429 -44.86 -16.30 33.06
CA SER A 429 -45.53 -16.43 34.40
C SER A 429 -45.64 -17.82 35.13
N PRO A 430 -45.93 -17.87 36.45
CA PRO A 430 -44.98 -17.74 37.57
C PRO A 430 -44.98 -18.94 38.57
N SER A 431 -43.98 -18.95 39.47
CA SER A 431 -43.84 -19.51 40.86
C SER A 431 -44.95 -20.38 41.49
N PRO A 432 -44.69 -21.28 42.48
CA PRO A 432 -43.89 -20.95 43.68
C PRO A 432 -43.09 -22.07 44.42
N SER A 433 -42.30 -21.60 45.41
CA SER A 433 -41.87 -22.26 46.67
C SER A 433 -40.94 -23.48 46.57
N GLU A 434 -40.10 -23.84 47.52
CA GLU A 434 -39.40 -23.31 48.71
C GLU A 434 -38.48 -24.48 49.15
N THR A 435 -37.58 -24.27 50.13
CA THR A 435 -36.94 -25.31 50.97
C THR A 435 -35.66 -25.95 50.38
N GLU A 436 -34.45 -25.55 50.80
CA GLU A 436 -33.71 -25.89 52.05
C GLU A 436 -32.84 -27.16 51.91
N SER A 437 -31.52 -26.94 52.00
CA SER A 437 -30.49 -27.80 52.59
C SER A 437 -30.30 -29.26 52.15
N SER A 438 -29.11 -29.58 51.63
CA SER A 438 -28.09 -30.32 52.42
C SER A 438 -26.82 -30.62 51.61
N GLU A 439 -25.68 -30.28 52.22
CA GLU A 439 -24.38 -30.89 51.96
C GLU A 439 -24.43 -32.40 52.25
N THR A 440 -23.67 -33.20 51.49
CA THR A 440 -22.98 -34.36 52.04
C THR A 440 -21.72 -34.64 51.23
N GLU A 441 -20.61 -34.60 51.97
CA GLU A 441 -19.24 -34.95 51.62
C GLU A 441 -19.04 -36.46 51.31
N SER A 442 -18.23 -36.71 50.26
CA SER A 442 -17.02 -37.56 50.30
C SER A 442 -17.19 -39.11 50.35
N PRO A 443 -16.10 -39.91 50.23
CA PRO A 443 -15.22 -40.11 49.06
C PRO A 443 -14.93 -41.60 48.79
N SER A 444 -13.96 -41.88 47.91
CA SER A 444 -13.07 -43.09 47.81
C SER A 444 -13.09 -43.67 46.39
N GLU A 445 -12.03 -44.17 45.78
CA GLU A 445 -10.64 -44.52 46.17
C GLU A 445 -9.94 -44.85 44.82
N THR A 446 -8.71 -44.37 44.56
CA THR A 446 -7.43 -45.12 44.69
C THR A 446 -6.81 -45.60 43.36
N ALA A 447 -5.53 -45.24 43.22
CA ALA A 447 -4.41 -45.82 42.45
C ALA A 447 -4.45 -45.83 40.90
N SER A 448 -3.59 -45.08 40.20
CA SER A 448 -2.14 -45.24 39.92
C SER A 448 -1.84 -46.09 38.66
N PRO A 449 -0.81 -45.76 37.86
CA PRO A 449 -0.91 -45.83 36.39
C PRO A 449 -0.15 -47.00 35.74
N GLY A 450 -0.53 -47.31 34.50
CA GLY A 450 0.23 -48.14 33.57
C GLY A 450 0.13 -47.56 32.15
N GLU A 451 1.29 -47.38 31.53
CA GLU A 451 1.54 -46.87 30.17
C GLU A 451 0.84 -47.66 29.05
N THR A 452 0.46 -47.01 27.94
CA THR A 452 0.86 -47.34 26.53
C THR A 452 0.15 -46.41 25.50
N GLU A 453 0.98 -45.78 24.67
CA GLU A 453 0.86 -45.23 23.29
C GLU A 453 -0.48 -44.83 22.61
N SER A 454 -0.57 -43.53 22.24
CA SER A 454 -0.88 -42.88 20.91
C SER A 454 -2.04 -43.34 19.98
N PRO A 455 -2.47 -42.52 18.98
CA PRO A 455 -2.64 -41.07 18.90
C PRO A 455 -3.98 -40.65 18.21
N SER A 456 -4.55 -39.49 18.52
CA SER A 456 -5.34 -38.66 17.57
C SER A 456 -5.90 -37.44 18.27
N GLY A 457 -5.54 -36.26 17.76
CA GLY A 457 -6.05 -35.00 18.28
C GLY A 457 -5.58 -33.86 17.40
N THR A 458 -6.34 -33.60 16.35
CA THR A 458 -6.28 -32.46 15.44
C THR A 458 -5.83 -31.19 16.16
N ALA A 459 -4.70 -30.64 15.73
CA ALA A 459 -4.20 -29.36 16.21
C ALA A 459 -5.19 -28.24 15.82
N SER A 460 -5.83 -27.64 16.81
CA SER A 460 -6.42 -26.30 16.67
C SER A 460 -5.30 -25.28 16.41
N PRO A 461 -5.50 -24.29 15.53
CA PRO A 461 -4.53 -23.21 15.37
C PRO A 461 -4.48 -22.43 16.69
N SER A 462 -3.28 -22.41 17.30
CA SER A 462 -2.99 -21.60 18.46
C SER A 462 -3.14 -20.13 18.05
N ALA A 463 -4.11 -19.44 18.64
CA ALA A 463 -4.23 -17.99 18.50
C ALA A 463 -2.93 -17.34 18.98
N SER A 464 -2.29 -16.57 18.11
CA SER A 464 -1.18 -15.69 18.48
C SER A 464 -1.67 -14.68 19.51
N PRO A 465 -0.95 -14.46 20.63
CA PRO A 465 -1.33 -13.41 21.57
C PRO A 465 -1.05 -12.05 20.94
N THR A 466 -2.10 -11.36 20.52
CA THR A 466 -2.04 -9.97 20.08
C THR A 466 -1.80 -9.10 21.32
N SER A 467 -0.56 -8.67 21.56
CA SER A 467 -0.30 -7.58 22.50
C SER A 467 -0.74 -6.28 21.84
N THR A 468 -1.96 -5.84 22.14
CA THR A 468 -2.47 -4.52 21.76
C THR A 468 -1.74 -3.45 22.57
N LEU A 469 -1.30 -2.38 21.91
CA LEU A 469 -0.83 -1.15 22.58
C LEU A 469 -1.89 -0.71 23.60
N SER A 470 -1.48 -0.33 24.81
CA SER A 470 -2.42 0.25 25.77
C SER A 470 -2.91 1.61 25.28
N ALA A 471 -4.09 2.04 25.73
CA ALA A 471 -4.66 3.34 25.36
C ALA A 471 -3.73 4.51 25.69
N GLU A 472 -3.03 4.42 26.83
CA GLU A 472 -2.10 5.45 27.30
C GLU A 472 -0.80 5.48 26.45
N GLU A 473 -0.31 4.32 26.03
CA GLU A 473 0.82 4.23 25.09
C GLU A 473 0.43 4.70 23.69
N ALA A 474 -0.78 4.36 23.21
CA ALA A 474 -1.27 4.83 21.92
C ALA A 474 -1.33 6.37 21.90
N GLU A 475 -1.91 6.98 22.92
CA GLU A 475 -2.03 8.44 23.03
C GLU A 475 -0.67 9.13 23.14
N GLN A 476 0.27 8.59 23.93
CA GLN A 476 1.65 9.09 24.02
C GLN A 476 2.42 9.01 22.69
N LEU A 477 2.06 8.05 21.83
CA LEU A 477 2.67 7.86 20.51
C LEU A 477 1.95 8.66 19.40
N GLY A 478 0.88 9.38 19.73
CA GLY A 478 0.08 10.15 18.77
C GLY A 478 -0.83 9.27 17.91
N LEU A 479 -1.31 8.16 18.48
CA LEU A 479 -2.24 7.22 17.90
C LEU A 479 -3.52 7.18 18.73
N CYS A 480 -4.65 6.85 18.13
CA CYS A 480 -5.86 6.56 18.90
C CYS A 480 -5.78 5.18 19.56
N ALA A 481 -6.37 5.10 20.75
CA ALA A 481 -6.48 3.90 21.57
C ALA A 481 -7.43 2.84 20.98
#